data_AF-A0A2A4HUZ7-F1
#
_entry.id   AF-A0A2A4HUZ7-F1
#
_cell.length_a   1.000
_cell.length_b   1.000
_cell.length_c   1.000
_cell.angle_alpha   90.00
_cell.angle_beta   90.00
_cell.angle_gamma   90.00
#
_symmetry.space_group_name_H-M   'P 1'
#
loop_
_entity.id
_entity.type
_entity.pdbx_description
1 polymer ?
#
loop_
_entity_poly.entity_id
_entity_poly.type
_entity_poly.pdbx_seq_one_letter_code
_entity_poly.pdbx_strand_id
1 'polypeptide(L)'
;MAHGSITHHFGTAANLQAAVADDGIGQLLEDVRRGVRALRAGDIDEAGLVDLVFDTFAQTGVGRLIGWLAATDRQMLEPLFSRFSRLPSELAGDTTGGSTVADHELPALVEGIVSGALSASLIGDELDHALGLPRSFAKRRAARELTLRRGASIVSCEFRRPGSQS
;
A
#
# COMPACT_ATOMS: atom_id res chain seq x y z
N MET A 1 -36.14 -27.23 -8.61
CA MET A 1 -34.76 -27.47 -8.13
C MET A 1 -33.99 -26.16 -8.20
N ALA A 2 -33.39 -25.81 -7.06
CA ALA A 2 -32.50 -24.68 -6.74
C ALA A 2 -32.23 -23.56 -7.79
N HIS A 3 -32.77 -22.36 -7.50
CA HIS A 3 -32.24 -21.05 -7.92
C HIS A 3 -32.06 -20.15 -6.69
N GLY A 4 -31.64 -20.74 -5.56
CA GLY A 4 -31.59 -20.08 -4.24
C GLY A 4 -30.26 -20.27 -3.50
N SER A 5 -29.15 -20.44 -4.22
CA SER A 5 -27.86 -20.80 -3.57
C SER A 5 -26.87 -19.65 -3.45
N ILE A 6 -26.99 -18.57 -4.24
CA ILE A 6 -26.01 -17.47 -4.21
C ILE A 6 -26.56 -16.26 -3.44
N THR A 7 -27.83 -15.92 -3.64
CA THR A 7 -28.47 -14.81 -2.88
C THR A 7 -28.64 -15.13 -1.40
N HIS A 8 -28.80 -16.40 -1.02
CA HIS A 8 -28.93 -16.79 0.38
C HIS A 8 -27.60 -16.93 1.14
N HIS A 9 -26.47 -17.16 0.44
CA HIS A 9 -25.15 -17.27 1.08
C HIS A 9 -24.57 -15.89 1.45
N PHE A 10 -24.91 -14.87 0.67
CA PHE A 10 -24.52 -13.47 0.94
C PHE A 10 -25.67 -12.66 1.53
N GLY A 11 -26.93 -13.09 1.42
CA GLY A 11 -28.10 -12.38 1.97
C GLY A 11 -28.51 -11.12 1.17
N THR A 12 -27.56 -10.38 0.56
CA THR A 12 -27.79 -9.24 -0.34
C THR A 12 -26.61 -9.03 -1.32
N ALA A 13 -26.81 -8.24 -2.39
CA ALA A 13 -25.71 -7.82 -3.28
C ALA A 13 -24.64 -6.97 -2.56
N ALA A 14 -25.05 -6.18 -1.56
CA ALA A 14 -24.14 -5.37 -0.75
C ALA A 14 -23.18 -6.24 0.07
N ASN A 15 -23.67 -7.34 0.65
CA ASN A 15 -22.83 -8.27 1.40
C ASN A 15 -21.84 -9.03 0.51
N LEU A 16 -22.21 -9.34 -0.73
CA LEU A 16 -21.27 -9.90 -1.71
C LEU A 16 -20.18 -8.88 -2.08
N GLN A 17 -20.56 -7.63 -2.32
CA GLN A 17 -19.62 -6.55 -2.60
C GLN A 17 -18.66 -6.32 -1.42
N ALA A 18 -19.16 -6.41 -0.19
CA ALA A 18 -18.35 -6.36 1.02
C ALA A 18 -17.31 -7.48 1.07
N ALA A 19 -17.73 -8.72 0.79
CA ALA A 19 -16.85 -9.88 0.83
C ALA A 19 -15.77 -9.83 -0.26
N VAL A 20 -16.13 -9.41 -1.48
CA VAL A 20 -15.20 -9.23 -2.58
C VAL A 20 -14.21 -8.10 -2.29
N ALA A 21 -14.67 -7.00 -1.70
CA ALA A 21 -13.79 -5.94 -1.26
C ALA A 21 -12.83 -6.42 -0.18
N ASP A 22 -13.32 -7.16 0.82
CA ASP A 22 -12.50 -7.67 1.91
C ASP A 22 -11.37 -8.60 1.43
N ASP A 23 -11.69 -9.50 0.50
CA ASP A 23 -10.72 -10.43 -0.09
C ASP A 23 -9.65 -9.70 -0.91
N GLY A 24 -10.06 -8.80 -1.82
CA GLY A 24 -9.14 -8.01 -2.64
C GLY A 24 -8.24 -7.09 -1.80
N ILE A 25 -8.80 -6.53 -0.72
CA ILE A 25 -8.07 -5.74 0.28
C ILE A 25 -7.07 -6.60 1.04
N GLY A 26 -7.47 -7.81 1.45
CA GLY A 26 -6.59 -8.75 2.14
C GLY A 26 -5.37 -9.09 1.30
N GLN A 27 -5.58 -9.40 0.02
CA GLN A 27 -4.51 -9.69 -0.93
C GLN A 27 -3.58 -8.48 -1.12
N LEU A 28 -4.14 -7.28 -1.26
CA LEU A 28 -3.36 -6.05 -1.36
C LEU A 28 -2.43 -5.86 -0.16
N LEU A 29 -2.96 -6.02 1.06
CA LEU A 29 -2.18 -5.85 2.29
C LEU A 29 -1.05 -6.88 2.40
N GLU A 30 -1.29 -8.11 1.95
CA GLU A 30 -0.25 -9.15 1.91
C GLU A 30 0.85 -8.81 0.91
N ASP A 31 0.51 -8.26 -0.25
CA ASP A 31 1.48 -7.84 -1.25
C ASP A 31 2.33 -6.66 -0.76
N VAL A 32 1.71 -5.67 -0.11
CA VAL A 32 2.42 -4.57 0.56
C VAL A 32 3.34 -5.12 1.65
N ARG A 33 2.87 -6.05 2.48
CA ARG A 33 3.68 -6.69 3.52
C ARG A 33 4.89 -7.40 2.93
N ARG A 34 4.71 -8.19 1.86
CA ARG A 34 5.78 -8.89 1.15
C ARG A 34 6.82 -7.92 0.59
N GLY A 35 6.36 -6.88 -0.09
CA GLY A 35 7.24 -5.85 -0.65
C GLY A 35 8.06 -5.14 0.43
N VAL A 36 7.40 -4.68 1.51
CA VAL A 36 8.11 -3.97 2.59
C VAL A 36 9.11 -4.89 3.29
N ARG A 37 8.79 -6.17 3.51
CA ARG A 37 9.74 -7.15 4.06
C ARG A 37 10.96 -7.33 3.15
N ALA A 38 10.75 -7.48 1.84
CA ALA A 38 11.86 -7.59 0.88
C ALA A 38 12.73 -6.32 0.86
N LEU A 39 12.12 -5.13 0.94
CA LEU A 39 12.86 -3.88 1.02
C LEU A 39 13.71 -3.81 2.29
N ARG A 40 13.15 -4.22 3.44
CA ARG A 40 13.84 -4.22 4.74
C ARG A 40 15.00 -5.20 4.78
N ALA A 41 14.85 -6.36 4.15
CA ALA A 41 15.91 -7.35 3.96
C ALA A 41 17.01 -6.87 2.98
N GLY A 42 16.73 -5.84 2.17
CA GLY A 42 17.64 -5.36 1.13
C GLY A 42 17.58 -6.19 -0.17
N ASP A 43 16.56 -7.03 -0.33
CA ASP A 43 16.34 -7.86 -1.52
C ASP A 43 15.86 -7.04 -2.72
N ILE A 44 15.18 -5.92 -2.45
CA ILE A 44 14.70 -4.95 -3.45
C ILE A 44 15.02 -3.53 -3.01
N ASP A 45 15.04 -2.61 -3.97
CA ASP A 45 15.13 -1.16 -3.74
C ASP A 45 13.73 -0.50 -3.75
N GLU A 46 13.68 0.83 -3.60
CA GLU A 46 12.41 1.57 -3.60
C GLU A 46 11.66 1.46 -4.94
N ALA A 47 12.39 1.36 -6.05
CA ALA A 47 11.80 1.18 -7.37
C ALA A 47 11.11 -0.19 -7.47
N GLY A 48 11.77 -1.26 -7.02
CA GLY A 48 11.19 -2.59 -6.96
C GLY A 48 9.98 -2.68 -6.03
N LEU A 49 10.01 -1.98 -4.89
CA LEU A 49 8.86 -1.90 -4.00
C LEU A 49 7.67 -1.21 -4.70
N VAL A 50 7.92 -0.08 -5.36
CA VAL A 50 6.90 0.68 -6.11
C VAL A 50 6.32 -0.16 -7.24
N ASP A 51 7.16 -0.83 -8.02
CA ASP A 51 6.70 -1.69 -9.10
C ASP A 51 5.75 -2.77 -8.59
N LEU A 52 6.14 -3.48 -7.52
CA LEU A 52 5.32 -4.53 -6.92
C LEU A 52 3.95 -4.02 -6.48
N VAL A 53 3.90 -2.96 -5.68
CA VAL A 53 2.63 -2.46 -5.14
C VAL A 53 1.75 -1.86 -6.24
N PHE A 54 2.34 -1.08 -7.16
CA PHE A 54 1.56 -0.49 -8.26
C PHE A 54 1.01 -1.56 -9.20
N ASP A 55 1.78 -2.61 -9.48
CA ASP A 55 1.30 -3.72 -10.31
C ASP A 55 0.19 -4.52 -9.63
N THR A 56 0.26 -4.74 -8.31
CA THR A 56 -0.87 -5.32 -7.56
C THR A 56 -2.14 -4.47 -7.73
N PHE A 57 -2.05 -3.15 -7.57
CA PHE A 57 -3.21 -2.26 -7.74
C PHE A 57 -3.76 -2.28 -9.18
N ALA A 58 -2.89 -2.32 -10.18
CA ALA A 58 -3.27 -2.35 -11.59
C ALA A 58 -3.95 -3.68 -11.98
N GLN A 59 -3.42 -4.81 -11.51
CA GLN A 59 -3.90 -6.15 -11.86
C GLN A 59 -5.19 -6.52 -11.13
N THR A 60 -5.30 -6.19 -9.83
CA THR A 60 -6.47 -6.57 -9.01
C THR A 60 -7.66 -5.64 -9.23
N GLY A 61 -7.43 -4.39 -9.65
CA GLY A 61 -8.47 -3.37 -9.71
C GLY A 61 -8.97 -2.91 -8.34
N VAL A 62 -8.33 -3.34 -7.25
CA VAL A 62 -8.73 -3.04 -5.86
C VAL A 62 -8.79 -1.54 -5.58
N GLY A 63 -7.93 -0.74 -6.22
CA GLY A 63 -7.93 0.71 -6.02
C GLY A 63 -9.20 1.40 -6.53
N ARG A 64 -9.75 0.94 -7.66
CA ARG A 64 -11.06 1.43 -8.15
C ARG A 64 -12.20 1.01 -7.23
N LEU A 65 -12.14 -0.19 -6.68
CA LEU A 65 -13.12 -0.67 -5.72
C LEU A 65 -13.09 0.14 -4.42
N ILE A 66 -11.89 0.41 -3.88
CA ILE A 66 -11.69 1.29 -2.72
C ILE A 66 -12.24 2.69 -3.01
N GLY A 67 -11.92 3.26 -4.18
CA GLY A 67 -12.43 4.58 -4.57
C GLY A 67 -13.96 4.62 -4.72
N TRP A 68 -14.57 3.58 -5.29
CA TRP A 68 -16.01 3.46 -5.39
C TRP A 68 -16.67 3.34 -4.01
N LEU A 69 -16.18 2.44 -3.14
CA LEU A 69 -16.68 2.30 -1.78
C LEU A 69 -16.53 3.59 -0.98
N ALA A 70 -15.42 4.31 -1.13
CA ALA A 70 -15.22 5.61 -0.48
C ALA A 70 -16.27 6.65 -0.89
N ALA A 71 -16.78 6.56 -2.12
CA ALA A 71 -17.80 7.45 -2.65
C ALA A 71 -19.24 7.00 -2.33
N THR A 72 -19.49 5.70 -2.18
CA THR A 72 -20.85 5.14 -2.03
C THR A 72 -21.19 4.71 -0.62
N ASP A 73 -20.27 4.03 0.09
CA ASP A 73 -20.46 3.54 1.45
C ASP A 73 -19.12 3.44 2.19
N ARG A 74 -18.69 4.60 2.71
CA ARG A 74 -17.41 4.72 3.41
C ARG A 74 -17.30 3.82 4.65
N GLN A 75 -18.41 3.45 5.30
CA GLN A 75 -18.37 2.60 6.50
C GLN A 75 -17.83 1.20 6.19
N MET A 76 -18.01 0.72 4.95
CA MET A 76 -17.45 -0.54 4.50
C MET A 76 -15.91 -0.56 4.45
N LEU A 77 -15.26 0.60 4.51
CA LEU A 77 -13.79 0.71 4.55
C LEU A 77 -13.21 0.69 5.98
N GLU A 78 -14.02 0.70 7.04
CA GLU A 78 -13.51 0.62 8.42
C GLU A 78 -12.58 -0.59 8.68
N PRO A 79 -12.91 -1.81 8.22
CA PRO A 79 -12.01 -2.96 8.36
C PRO A 79 -10.66 -2.77 7.65
N LEU A 80 -10.66 -2.09 6.50
CA LEU A 80 -9.44 -1.77 5.74
C LEU A 80 -8.52 -0.86 6.56
N PHE A 81 -9.04 0.24 7.09
CA PHE A 81 -8.25 1.19 7.88
C PHE A 81 -7.73 0.56 9.18
N SER A 82 -8.55 -0.29 9.81
CA SER A 82 -8.13 -1.08 10.98
C SER A 82 -6.92 -1.96 10.65
N ARG A 83 -6.91 -2.65 9.50
CA ARG A 83 -5.75 -3.46 9.08
C ARG A 83 -4.54 -2.59 8.74
N PHE A 84 -4.70 -1.50 8.00
CA PHE A 84 -3.60 -0.58 7.70
C PHE A 84 -2.95 0.00 8.96
N SER A 85 -3.74 0.31 9.99
CA SER A 85 -3.22 0.83 11.26
C SER A 85 -2.32 -0.16 12.02
N ARG A 86 -2.50 -1.46 11.79
CA ARG A 86 -1.72 -2.54 12.44
C ARG A 86 -0.49 -2.94 11.63
N LEU A 87 -0.55 -2.79 10.31
CA LEU A 87 0.47 -3.26 9.38
C LEU A 87 1.90 -2.78 9.71
N PRO A 88 2.18 -1.51 10.07
CA PRO A 88 3.51 -1.08 10.47
C PRO A 88 4.04 -1.79 11.72
N SER A 89 3.19 -1.98 12.73
CA SER A 89 3.56 -2.66 13.97
C SER A 89 3.82 -4.15 13.77
N GLU A 90 3.04 -4.79 12.90
CA GLU A 90 3.27 -6.17 12.47
C GLU A 90 4.63 -6.30 11.76
N LEU A 91 4.93 -5.37 10.84
CA LEU A 91 6.20 -5.35 10.11
C LEU A 91 7.40 -5.11 11.03
N ALA A 92 7.28 -4.23 12.04
CA ALA A 92 8.33 -3.96 13.01
C ALA A 92 8.71 -5.21 13.83
N GLY A 93 7.69 -5.98 14.25
CA GLY A 93 7.87 -7.20 15.04
C GLY A 93 8.58 -8.36 14.33
N ASP A 94 8.66 -8.33 13.00
CA ASP A 94 9.24 -9.41 12.18
C ASP A 94 10.77 -9.33 12.01
N THR A 95 11.44 -8.40 12.69
CA THR A 95 12.84 -8.05 12.39
C THR A 95 13.82 -8.78 13.29
N THR A 96 14.57 -9.73 12.72
CA THR A 96 15.69 -10.42 13.41
C THR A 96 17.02 -10.08 12.74
N GLY A 97 17.43 -8.81 12.75
CA GLY A 97 18.69 -8.37 12.13
C GLY A 97 18.66 -6.93 11.61
N GLY A 98 19.82 -6.36 11.26
CA GLY A 98 19.98 -4.97 10.82
C GLY A 98 19.11 -4.64 9.60
N SER A 99 17.97 -4.02 9.84
CA SER A 99 17.02 -3.58 8.79
C SER A 99 17.52 -2.33 8.09
N THR A 100 17.33 -2.27 6.77
CA THR A 100 17.61 -1.06 5.97
C THR A 100 16.56 0.05 6.14
N VAL A 101 15.45 -0.24 6.84
CA VAL A 101 14.37 0.70 7.17
C VAL A 101 14.09 0.62 8.66
N ALA A 102 14.13 1.76 9.36
CA ALA A 102 13.81 1.82 10.77
C ALA A 102 12.30 1.74 11.01
N ASP A 103 11.88 1.18 12.15
CA ASP A 103 10.47 0.90 12.43
C ASP A 103 9.59 2.16 12.43
N HIS A 104 10.15 3.30 12.86
CA HIS A 104 9.47 4.59 12.88
C HIS A 104 9.18 5.14 11.47
N GLU A 105 9.83 4.62 10.43
CA GLU A 105 9.65 5.04 9.03
C GLU A 105 8.52 4.24 8.34
N LEU A 106 8.16 3.06 8.88
CA LEU A 106 7.19 2.16 8.27
C LEU A 106 5.83 2.79 8.01
N PRO A 107 5.22 3.58 8.93
CA PRO A 107 3.94 4.21 8.68
C PRO A 107 3.98 5.16 7.48
N ALA A 108 5.03 6.00 7.38
CA ALA A 108 5.18 6.97 6.29
C ALA A 108 5.51 6.31 4.95
N LEU A 109 6.26 5.20 4.98
CA LEU A 109 6.57 4.40 3.81
C LEU A 109 5.32 3.73 3.24
N VAL A 110 4.55 3.05 4.11
CA VAL A 110 3.30 2.38 3.74
C VAL A 110 2.28 3.38 3.21
N GLU A 111 2.09 4.51 3.90
CA GLU A 111 1.18 5.56 3.44
C GLU A 111 1.57 6.09 2.06
N GLY A 112 2.85 6.45 1.88
CA GLY A 112 3.32 7.05 0.64
C GLY A 112 3.14 6.14 -0.58
N ILE A 113 3.42 4.83 -0.42
CA ILE A 113 3.27 3.89 -1.52
C ILE A 113 1.81 3.54 -1.81
N VAL A 114 0.99 3.29 -0.78
CA VAL A 114 -0.42 2.93 -0.95
C VAL A 114 -1.20 4.10 -1.53
N SER A 115 -0.96 5.32 -1.05
CA SER A 115 -1.59 6.55 -1.57
C SER A 115 -1.20 6.80 -3.03
N GLY A 116 0.09 6.64 -3.35
CA GLY A 116 0.59 6.74 -4.72
C GLY A 116 -0.04 5.72 -5.67
N ALA A 117 -0.11 4.47 -5.25
CA ALA A 117 -0.69 3.38 -6.04
C ALA A 117 -2.21 3.54 -6.20
N LEU A 118 -2.91 3.98 -5.15
CA LEU A 118 -4.34 4.28 -5.21
C LEU A 118 -4.61 5.40 -6.22
N SER A 119 -3.88 6.52 -6.14
CA SER A 119 -4.00 7.62 -7.11
C SER A 119 -3.75 7.14 -8.55
N ALA A 120 -2.69 6.36 -8.76
CA ALA A 120 -2.38 5.79 -10.08
C ALA A 120 -3.48 4.86 -10.59
N SER A 121 -4.07 4.04 -9.71
CA SER A 121 -5.14 3.11 -10.08
C SER A 121 -6.46 3.78 -10.46
N LEU A 122 -6.71 4.99 -9.93
CA LEU A 122 -7.96 5.72 -10.14
C LEU A 122 -7.89 6.57 -11.40
N ILE A 123 -6.78 7.27 -11.62
CA ILE A 123 -6.65 8.29 -12.67
C ILE A 123 -5.32 8.27 -13.42
N GLY A 124 -4.35 7.43 -13.00
CA GLY A 124 -2.95 7.53 -13.42
C GLY A 124 -2.74 7.41 -14.92
N ASP A 125 -3.22 6.33 -15.53
CA ASP A 125 -3.01 6.07 -16.96
C ASP A 125 -3.64 7.15 -17.86
N GLU A 126 -4.87 7.56 -17.55
CA GLU A 126 -5.59 8.57 -18.31
C GLU A 126 -4.97 9.96 -18.13
N LEU A 127 -4.54 10.29 -16.91
CA LEU A 127 -3.88 11.56 -16.60
C LEU A 127 -2.51 11.65 -17.27
N ASP A 128 -1.70 10.58 -17.19
CA ASP A 128 -0.40 10.52 -17.85
C ASP A 128 -0.57 10.63 -19.38
N HIS A 129 -1.57 9.94 -19.96
CA HIS A 129 -1.88 10.04 -21.38
C HIS A 129 -2.30 11.46 -21.78
N ALA A 130 -3.23 12.08 -21.04
CA ALA A 130 -3.71 13.44 -21.32
C ALA A 130 -2.60 14.50 -21.25
N LEU A 131 -1.57 14.27 -20.43
CA LEU A 131 -0.42 15.15 -20.28
C LEU A 131 0.77 14.79 -21.19
N GLY A 132 0.65 13.75 -22.03
CA GLY A 132 1.72 13.29 -22.91
C GLY A 132 2.91 12.68 -22.16
N LEU A 133 2.69 12.17 -20.94
CA LEU A 133 3.72 11.57 -20.10
C LEU A 133 3.88 10.08 -20.40
N PRO A 134 5.07 9.49 -20.16
CA PRO A 134 5.25 8.04 -20.28
C PRO A 134 4.40 7.30 -19.24
N ARG A 135 3.82 6.14 -19.60
CA ARG A 135 3.00 5.29 -18.69
C ARG A 135 3.67 4.87 -17.38
N SER A 136 5.00 4.95 -17.30
CA SER A 136 5.77 4.67 -16.08
C SER A 136 6.03 5.91 -15.23
N PHE A 137 5.46 7.07 -15.56
CA PHE A 137 5.71 8.33 -14.87
C PHE A 137 5.24 8.28 -13.42
N ALA A 138 4.02 7.81 -13.15
CA ALA A 138 3.51 7.66 -11.78
C ALA A 138 4.42 6.79 -10.91
N LYS A 139 4.88 5.65 -11.43
CA LYS A 139 5.83 4.75 -10.74
C LYS A 139 7.18 5.42 -10.47
N ARG A 140 7.79 6.04 -11.49
CA ARG A 140 9.08 6.75 -11.31
C ARG A 140 8.98 7.89 -10.31
N ARG A 141 7.87 8.63 -10.32
CA ARG A 141 7.61 9.72 -9.35
C ARG A 141 7.53 9.17 -7.93
N ALA A 142 6.80 8.08 -7.72
CA ALA A 142 6.66 7.45 -6.41
C ALA A 142 8.01 6.89 -5.91
N ALA A 143 8.78 6.22 -6.76
CA ALA A 143 10.10 5.70 -6.40
C ALA A 143 11.04 6.83 -5.95
N ARG A 144 11.08 7.93 -6.72
CA ARG A 144 11.89 9.11 -6.37
C ARG A 144 11.49 9.71 -5.02
N GLU A 145 10.19 9.81 -4.75
CA GLU A 145 9.69 10.34 -3.47
C GLU A 145 10.10 9.45 -2.29
N LEU A 146 10.00 8.12 -2.43
CA LEU A 146 10.43 7.18 -1.39
C LEU A 146 11.92 7.25 -1.12
N THR A 147 12.76 7.31 -2.17
CA THR A 147 14.21 7.46 -2.02
C THR A 147 14.56 8.77 -1.30
N LEU A 148 13.90 9.88 -1.64
CA LEU A 148 14.13 11.17 -1.00
C LEU A 148 13.74 11.16 0.48
N ARG A 149 12.57 10.60 0.82
CA ARG A 149 12.10 10.48 2.21
C ARG A 149 13.05 9.63 3.05
N ARG A 150 13.50 8.49 2.51
CA ARG A 150 14.47 7.62 3.18
C ARG A 150 15.82 8.32 3.38
N GLY A 151 16.31 9.03 2.36
CA GLY A 151 17.54 9.82 2.48
C GLY A 151 17.45 10.89 3.56
N ALA A 152 16.34 11.63 3.64
CA ALA A 152 16.13 12.66 4.66
C ALA A 152 16.03 12.09 6.09
N SER A 153 15.41 10.91 6.22
CA SER A 153 15.27 10.19 7.48
C SER A 153 16.61 9.68 8.01
N ILE A 154 17.44 9.08 7.14
CA ILE A 154 18.81 8.65 7.47
C ILE A 154 19.65 9.83 7.96
N VAL A 155 19.64 10.96 7.26
CA VAL A 155 20.37 12.18 7.65
C VAL A 155 19.90 12.73 9.00
N SER A 156 18.58 12.70 9.25
CA SER A 156 18.01 13.14 10.53
C SER A 156 18.43 12.23 11.70
N CYS A 157 18.59 10.93 11.44
CA CYS A 157 19.05 9.96 12.43
C CYS A 157 20.55 10.07 12.73
N GLU A 158 21.39 10.35 11.72
CA GLU A 158 22.82 10.64 11.91
C GLU A 158 23.04 11.93 12.70
N PHE A 159 22.24 12.97 12.45
CA PHE A 159 22.35 14.26 13.15
C PHE A 159 21.85 14.18 14.61
N ARG A 160 20.92 13.27 14.92
CA ARG A 160 20.43 12.98 16.28
C ARG A 160 21.34 12.01 17.06
N ARG A 161 22.66 12.13 16.95
CA ARG A 161 23.59 11.56 17.93
C ARG A 161 24.20 12.66 18.80
N PRO A 162 23.57 13.05 19.93
CA PRO A 162 24.27 13.80 20.96
C PRO A 162 25.20 12.86 21.74
N GLY A 163 26.40 13.36 22.04
CA GLY A 163 27.49 12.62 22.64
C GLY A 163 27.15 11.92 23.96
N SER A 164 27.80 10.77 24.14
CA SER A 164 28.17 10.25 25.45
C SER A 164 28.89 11.35 26.24
N GLN A 165 28.25 11.84 27.30
CA GLN A 165 28.86 12.40 28.52
C GLN A 165 27.81 12.14 29.62
N SER A 166 27.94 11.09 30.43
CA SER A 166 28.80 10.89 31.61
C SER A 166 27.93 10.92 32.86
#